data_AF-A0A7S3QCL9-F1
#
_entry.id   AF-A0A7S3QCL9-F1
#
_cell.length_a   1.000
_cell.length_b   1.000
_cell.length_c   1.000
_cell.angle_alpha   90.00
_cell.angle_beta   90.00
_cell.angle_gamma   90.00
#
_symmetry.space_group_name_H-M   'P 1'
#
loop_
_entity.id
_entity.type
_entity.pdbx_description
1 polymer ?
#
loop_
_entity_poly.entity_id
_entity_poly.type
_entity_poly.pdbx_seq_one_letter_code
_entity_poly.pdbx_strand_id
1 'polypeptide(L)'
;MIFGLSRLNSYIPRHCNRIARFLNSHRVQQAVISSLTYTSNQHISTPTHSPSIKPHQIFCKLFSIMAENKKEVETSTAPAASIEDPTSKSATSNEALAINTAKDKGDANSNLNVSISGEDNANVNANANANEKENGSKSNKRKKNAYFQKKAKQKVERQKNMRNTWKSRTDAEVHPGSYADPEMRKMFNVSIPELDSTDDNTDGAGTVKNIKQEKKDDDGVSGDPKDKDKEIAEDVEKKSQNETVKKNPKRKVALLLGFKGTEYVGMQINKGQKTIQAQVELGLFQAGLISKSNFGHPNKYGWSNSARTDKGVHSCAQVCSVKIEIPTGNYNVVREMINDQLPDDITVADIIQVPRTFCARTARSKVRYQYMLPSFALLSRAEVASGFESVLGSNWKDRSLRTPFSQNELKLLREKFAQHRASEDNLEKLNSALGKYEGTNKYHNYTSGKASDDASAKRYIQSFTVQESVVDKHGVEWIPTLVVGQSFLLHQIRKMLSMAMDTARGASSLEIMDTSFSDKYININTAPANGLFLDMSYYGHFNNKANLSTESKLDWHSDEESPAHKRWKGFKENQVMSHIMDEEQAQGNFLTYLFSQDHHVRYENYVALDVKKGKEGNPSVEPPSIEN
;
A
#
# COMPACT_ATOMS: atom_id res chain seq x y z
N MET A 1 8.99 46.55 4.13
CA MET A 1 8.03 46.20 3.05
C MET A 1 7.13 45.02 3.44
N ILE A 2 6.51 45.03 4.63
CA ILE A 2 5.66 43.92 5.09
C ILE A 2 4.33 44.53 5.57
N PHE A 3 3.39 44.71 4.64
CA PHE A 3 1.96 45.04 4.90
C PHE A 3 1.09 45.09 3.63
N GLY A 4 1.70 45.13 2.42
CA GLY A 4 0.97 45.36 1.16
C GLY A 4 0.38 44.15 0.42
N LEU A 5 0.51 42.92 0.94
CA LEU A 5 0.11 41.69 0.21
C LEU A 5 -1.32 41.20 0.51
N SER A 6 -2.05 41.86 1.40
CA SER A 6 -3.39 41.44 1.85
C SER A 6 -4.55 41.81 0.91
N ARG A 7 -4.30 42.51 -0.21
CA ARG A 7 -5.35 43.00 -1.13
C ARG A 7 -5.42 42.34 -2.52
N LEU A 8 -4.62 41.31 -2.79
CA LEU A 8 -4.62 40.59 -4.09
C LEU A 8 -5.44 39.29 -4.11
N ASN A 9 -6.08 38.93 -3.00
CA ASN A 9 -6.69 37.60 -2.81
C ASN A 9 -8.13 37.45 -3.38
N SER A 10 -8.63 38.42 -4.14
CA SER A 10 -10.01 38.45 -4.67
C SER A 10 -10.14 38.06 -6.15
N TYR A 11 -9.03 37.87 -6.87
CA TYR A 11 -9.02 37.68 -8.33
C TYR A 11 -8.24 36.43 -8.81
N ILE A 12 -8.01 35.45 -7.94
CA ILE A 12 -7.30 34.21 -8.28
C ILE A 12 -8.33 33.06 -8.45
N PRO A 13 -8.47 32.46 -9.65
CA PRO A 13 -9.33 31.29 -9.85
C PRO A 13 -8.89 30.08 -9.01
N ARG A 14 -9.85 29.26 -8.59
CA ARG A 14 -9.67 28.17 -7.60
C ARG A 14 -8.61 27.10 -7.96
N HIS A 15 -8.18 27.02 -9.23
CA HIS A 15 -7.14 26.09 -9.70
C HIS A 15 -5.69 26.48 -9.35
N CYS A 16 -5.41 27.74 -8.97
CA CYS A 16 -4.02 28.18 -8.71
C CYS A 16 -3.45 27.77 -7.34
N ASN A 17 -4.24 27.11 -6.48
CA ASN A 17 -3.83 26.73 -5.12
C ASN A 17 -2.53 25.91 -5.03
N ARG A 18 -2.26 25.05 -6.02
CA ARG A 18 -1.05 24.21 -6.05
C ARG A 18 0.22 25.03 -6.32
N ILE A 19 0.14 26.05 -7.18
CA ILE A 19 1.22 27.01 -7.44
C ILE A 19 1.43 27.92 -6.21
N ALA A 20 0.35 28.39 -5.58
CA ALA A 20 0.43 29.20 -4.37
C ALA A 20 1.10 28.43 -3.20
N ARG A 21 0.75 27.16 -2.99
CA ARG A 21 1.42 26.28 -2.02
C ARG A 21 2.89 26.03 -2.38
N PHE A 22 3.20 25.80 -3.65
CA PHE A 22 4.58 25.58 -4.11
C PHE A 22 5.48 26.80 -3.87
N LEU A 23 5.02 28.01 -4.24
CA LEU A 23 5.78 29.26 -4.04
C LEU A 23 5.93 29.63 -2.55
N ASN A 24 4.96 29.25 -1.70
CA ASN A 24 5.05 29.41 -0.25
C ASN A 24 5.79 28.25 0.46
N SER A 25 6.32 27.28 -0.27
CA SER A 25 7.15 26.23 0.33
C SER A 25 8.47 26.80 0.82
N HIS A 26 8.82 26.54 2.08
CA HIS A 26 10.08 26.97 2.68
C HIS A 26 11.31 26.48 1.89
N ARG A 27 11.23 25.35 1.17
CA ARG A 27 12.30 24.89 0.25
C ARG A 27 12.43 25.78 -0.98
N VAL A 28 11.32 26.22 -1.57
CA VAL A 28 11.33 27.11 -2.75
C VAL A 28 11.78 28.52 -2.35
N GLN A 29 11.33 29.02 -1.20
CA GLN A 29 11.79 30.31 -0.67
C GLN A 29 13.30 30.29 -0.38
N GLN A 30 13.83 29.23 0.23
CA GLN A 30 15.28 29.07 0.44
C GLN A 30 16.06 28.95 -0.87
N ALA A 31 15.53 28.24 -1.88
CA ALA A 31 16.17 28.15 -3.20
C ALA A 31 16.22 29.52 -3.91
N VAL A 32 15.13 30.30 -3.86
CA VAL A 32 15.07 31.66 -4.44
C VAL A 32 16.04 32.61 -3.70
N ILE A 33 16.07 32.56 -2.36
CA ILE A 33 17.04 33.34 -1.56
C ILE A 33 18.48 32.96 -1.94
N SER A 34 18.78 31.66 -2.02
CA SER A 34 20.12 31.16 -2.40
C SER A 34 20.56 31.69 -3.77
N SER A 35 19.72 31.58 -4.80
CA SER A 35 20.00 32.11 -6.14
C SER A 35 20.16 33.64 -6.19
N LEU A 36 19.42 34.38 -5.37
CA LEU A 36 19.56 35.83 -5.24
C LEU A 36 20.88 36.21 -4.52
N THR A 37 21.28 35.46 -3.49
CA THR A 37 22.60 35.66 -2.85
C THR A 37 23.77 35.27 -3.76
N TYR A 38 23.61 34.22 -4.57
CA TYR A 38 24.63 33.78 -5.53
C TYR A 38 24.84 34.82 -6.64
N THR A 39 23.75 35.35 -7.20
CA THR A 39 23.84 36.42 -8.22
C THR A 39 24.33 37.75 -7.65
N SER A 40 24.00 38.08 -6.40
CA SER A 40 24.53 39.28 -5.72
C SER A 40 26.04 39.22 -5.44
N ASN A 41 26.64 38.02 -5.37
CA ASN A 41 28.07 37.84 -5.10
C ASN A 41 28.94 37.77 -6.38
N GLN A 42 28.33 37.74 -7.57
CA GLN A 42 29.05 37.69 -8.85
C GLN A 42 29.43 39.08 -9.42
N HIS A 43 28.89 40.17 -8.87
CA HIS A 43 29.21 41.54 -9.31
C HIS A 43 29.50 42.49 -8.13
N ILE A 44 30.78 42.58 -7.75
CA ILE A 44 31.30 43.66 -6.91
C ILE A 44 32.48 44.31 -7.64
N SER A 45 32.22 45.40 -8.36
CA SER A 45 33.25 46.27 -8.96
C SER A 45 32.70 47.66 -9.27
N THR A 46 33.03 48.63 -8.41
CA THR A 46 32.87 50.10 -8.53
C THR A 46 31.44 50.70 -8.63
N PRO A 47 31.23 52.00 -8.29
CA PRO A 47 29.88 52.55 -8.05
C PRO A 47 29.52 53.84 -8.84
N THR A 48 28.31 53.90 -9.41
CA THR A 48 27.65 55.15 -9.88
C THR A 48 26.11 55.10 -9.71
N HIS A 49 25.43 56.23 -9.89
CA HIS A 49 24.04 56.45 -9.44
C HIS A 49 22.92 55.84 -10.33
N SER A 50 22.01 55.08 -9.70
CA SER A 50 20.54 55.02 -9.97
C SER A 50 20.08 54.41 -11.33
N PRO A 51 18.79 54.02 -11.52
CA PRO A 51 17.59 54.19 -10.67
C PRO A 51 16.95 52.88 -10.17
N SER A 52 15.87 52.98 -9.39
CA SER A 52 15.16 51.84 -8.79
C SER A 52 14.24 51.11 -9.78
N ILE A 53 14.59 49.87 -10.10
CA ILE A 53 13.76 48.96 -10.90
C ILE A 53 12.55 48.52 -10.05
N LYS A 54 11.33 48.77 -10.54
CA LYS A 54 10.10 48.38 -9.83
C LYS A 54 9.83 46.88 -10.02
N PRO A 55 9.38 46.12 -8.98
CA PRO A 55 9.27 44.65 -9.05
C PRO A 55 8.49 44.09 -10.25
N HIS A 56 7.46 44.81 -10.72
CA HIS A 56 6.68 44.45 -11.90
C HIS A 56 7.52 44.29 -13.18
N GLN A 57 8.58 45.09 -13.35
CA GLN A 57 9.45 45.00 -14.55
C GLN A 57 10.30 43.73 -14.57
N ILE A 58 10.69 43.22 -13.40
CA ILE A 58 11.39 41.93 -13.26
C ILE A 58 10.44 40.79 -13.64
N PHE A 59 9.19 40.87 -13.17
CA PHE A 59 8.15 39.89 -13.49
C PHE A 59 7.82 39.84 -14.99
N CYS A 60 7.73 41.00 -15.66
CA CYS A 60 7.56 41.08 -17.11
C CYS A 60 8.74 40.45 -17.86
N LYS A 61 9.99 40.74 -17.50
CA LYS A 61 11.17 40.16 -18.16
C LYS A 61 11.22 38.64 -18.05
N LEU A 62 10.91 38.08 -16.87
CA LEU A 62 10.80 36.63 -16.69
C LEU A 62 9.72 36.00 -17.58
N PHE A 63 8.57 36.67 -17.75
CA PHE A 63 7.51 36.19 -18.63
C PHE A 63 7.89 36.25 -20.12
N SER A 64 8.61 37.28 -20.57
CA SER A 64 9.16 37.36 -21.94
C SER A 64 10.11 36.19 -22.24
N ILE A 65 11.07 35.93 -21.35
CA ILE A 65 12.05 34.85 -21.51
C ILE A 65 11.36 33.48 -21.60
N MET A 66 10.32 33.24 -20.79
CA MET A 66 9.51 32.00 -20.87
C MET A 66 8.65 31.91 -22.13
N ALA A 67 8.27 33.03 -22.74
CA ALA A 67 7.50 33.06 -23.99
C ALA A 67 8.40 32.85 -25.22
N GLU A 68 9.62 33.37 -25.21
CA GLU A 68 10.61 33.21 -26.28
C GLU A 68 11.09 31.76 -26.38
N ASN A 69 11.44 31.12 -25.26
CA ASN A 69 11.80 29.70 -25.19
C ASN A 69 10.67 28.74 -25.64
N LYS A 70 9.43 29.23 -25.78
CA LYS A 70 8.32 28.42 -26.30
C LYS A 70 8.17 28.48 -27.83
N LYS A 71 8.84 29.43 -28.53
CA LYS A 71 8.75 29.55 -29.99
C LYS A 71 9.75 28.68 -30.75
N GLU A 72 10.90 28.36 -30.17
CA GLU A 72 11.96 27.60 -30.86
C GLU A 72 11.68 26.09 -30.98
N VAL A 73 10.60 25.59 -30.36
CA VAL A 73 10.24 24.16 -30.35
C VAL A 73 9.22 23.78 -31.44
N GLU A 74 8.56 24.75 -32.09
CA GLU A 74 7.45 24.50 -33.04
C GLU A 74 7.79 24.76 -34.52
N THR A 75 9.07 24.74 -34.92
CA THR A 75 9.46 24.84 -36.36
C THR A 75 10.64 23.96 -36.78
N SER A 76 10.39 22.68 -37.13
CA SER A 76 10.98 22.02 -38.32
C SER A 76 10.42 20.60 -38.53
N THR A 77 10.23 20.18 -39.78
CA THR A 77 9.83 18.81 -40.15
C THR A 77 10.38 18.39 -41.51
N ALA A 78 11.20 17.33 -41.53
CA ALA A 78 11.54 16.46 -42.68
C ALA A 78 12.32 17.08 -43.88
N PRO A 79 12.85 16.29 -44.85
CA PRO A 79 13.05 14.83 -44.90
C PRO A 79 14.47 14.32 -45.26
N ALA A 80 14.71 13.03 -44.98
CA ALA A 80 15.55 12.00 -45.66
C ALA A 80 16.81 12.34 -46.51
N ALA A 81 17.90 11.58 -46.27
CA ALA A 81 18.80 11.00 -47.29
C ALA A 81 19.70 9.88 -46.70
N SER A 82 20.28 9.03 -47.57
CA SER A 82 21.14 7.88 -47.25
C SER A 82 22.58 8.03 -47.78
N ILE A 83 23.55 7.28 -47.22
CA ILE A 83 24.88 6.95 -47.81
C ILE A 83 25.40 5.64 -47.14
N GLU A 84 26.45 5.02 -47.71
CA GLU A 84 26.58 3.55 -47.80
C GLU A 84 27.66 2.86 -46.90
N ASP A 85 27.69 1.52 -47.03
CA ASP A 85 28.57 0.48 -46.46
C ASP A 85 30.07 0.64 -46.87
N PRO A 86 31.06 -0.11 -46.31
CA PRO A 86 31.32 -1.47 -46.83
C PRO A 86 31.94 -2.53 -45.87
N THR A 87 31.19 -3.62 -45.64
CA THR A 87 31.61 -5.03 -45.75
C THR A 87 32.70 -5.66 -44.85
N SER A 88 32.35 -6.78 -44.19
CA SER A 88 32.73 -8.15 -44.65
C SER A 88 32.18 -9.24 -43.71
N LYS A 89 32.01 -10.52 -44.06
CA LYS A 89 31.48 -11.25 -45.25
C LYS A 89 31.87 -12.75 -45.10
N SER A 90 31.00 -13.55 -44.49
CA SER A 90 30.72 -14.96 -44.84
C SER A 90 29.44 -15.37 -44.08
N ALA A 91 28.32 -15.84 -44.65
CA ALA A 91 28.04 -16.66 -45.84
C ALA A 91 28.53 -18.12 -45.66
N THR A 92 27.73 -19.19 -45.86
CA THR A 92 26.35 -19.35 -46.37
C THR A 92 25.80 -20.73 -45.87
N SER A 93 24.61 -21.29 -46.15
CA SER A 93 23.51 -21.03 -47.12
C SER A 93 22.24 -21.88 -46.82
N ASN A 94 21.06 -21.27 -46.98
CA ASN A 94 19.86 -21.77 -47.74
C ASN A 94 19.10 -23.04 -47.25
N GLU A 95 17.83 -23.36 -47.57
CA GLU A 95 16.58 -22.75 -48.14
C GLU A 95 15.46 -23.82 -47.97
N ALA A 96 14.13 -23.68 -48.20
CA ALA A 96 13.12 -22.59 -48.29
C ALA A 96 11.75 -23.27 -48.01
N LEU A 97 10.80 -22.76 -47.21
CA LEU A 97 9.90 -21.59 -47.36
C LEU A 97 8.71 -21.76 -48.35
N ALA A 98 7.63 -22.42 -47.89
CA ALA A 98 6.20 -22.26 -48.29
C ALA A 98 5.33 -23.06 -47.28
N ILE A 99 4.29 -22.60 -46.56
CA ILE A 99 3.11 -21.72 -46.79
C ILE A 99 1.83 -22.50 -47.21
N ASN A 100 0.80 -22.43 -46.34
CA ASN A 100 -0.63 -22.80 -46.55
C ASN A 100 -0.95 -24.31 -46.74
N THR A 101 -2.12 -24.87 -46.37
CA THR A 101 -3.34 -24.35 -45.70
C THR A 101 -4.17 -25.49 -45.07
N ALA A 102 -5.09 -25.17 -44.12
CA ALA A 102 -6.29 -25.97 -43.75
C ALA A 102 -6.06 -27.35 -43.08
N LYS A 103 -7.06 -28.04 -42.47
CA LYS A 103 -8.22 -27.68 -41.60
C LYS A 103 -8.90 -29.00 -41.17
N ASP A 104 -9.55 -29.05 -39.99
CA ASP A 104 -10.37 -30.18 -39.50
C ASP A 104 -9.58 -31.52 -39.30
N LYS A 105 -10.11 -32.64 -38.80
CA LYS A 105 -10.88 -33.03 -37.58
C LYS A 105 -11.08 -34.56 -37.65
N GLY A 106 -11.39 -35.22 -36.52
CA GLY A 106 -11.66 -36.67 -36.42
C GLY A 106 -10.41 -37.44 -36.00
N ASP A 107 -10.38 -38.24 -34.93
CA ASP A 107 -11.29 -39.31 -34.43
C ASP A 107 -11.21 -40.61 -35.23
N ALA A 108 -10.79 -41.72 -34.57
CA ALA A 108 -11.31 -43.11 -34.74
C ALA A 108 -10.35 -44.22 -34.22
N ASN A 109 -10.26 -44.34 -32.90
CA ASN A 109 -10.45 -45.60 -32.16
C ASN A 109 -10.64 -46.95 -32.93
N SER A 110 -9.66 -47.87 -32.86
CA SER A 110 -9.85 -49.35 -32.68
C SER A 110 -8.48 -49.99 -32.37
N ASN A 111 -8.28 -50.87 -31.37
CA ASN A 111 -8.89 -52.16 -30.99
C ASN A 111 -8.66 -53.31 -31.98
N LEU A 112 -7.75 -54.24 -31.62
CA LEU A 112 -7.88 -55.69 -31.81
C LEU A 112 -6.79 -56.47 -31.03
N ASN A 113 -7.26 -57.20 -30.00
CA ASN A 113 -7.01 -58.61 -29.66
C ASN A 113 -5.66 -59.31 -29.93
N VAL A 114 -5.20 -60.10 -28.95
CA VAL A 114 -5.42 -61.57 -28.89
C VAL A 114 -5.16 -62.09 -27.47
N SER A 115 -5.84 -63.17 -27.05
CA SER A 115 -5.80 -63.76 -25.69
C SER A 115 -5.50 -65.26 -25.76
N ILE A 116 -4.74 -65.82 -24.80
CA ILE A 116 -4.60 -67.28 -24.60
C ILE A 116 -4.70 -67.64 -23.09
N SER A 117 -5.37 -68.77 -22.85
CA SER A 117 -5.97 -69.42 -21.67
C SER A 117 -5.09 -69.86 -20.47
N GLY A 118 -5.78 -70.18 -19.34
CA GLY A 118 -5.32 -71.01 -18.21
C GLY A 118 -5.81 -70.47 -16.85
N GLU A 119 -6.94 -70.87 -16.26
CA GLU A 119 -7.29 -72.15 -15.58
C GLU A 119 -6.44 -72.45 -14.31
N ASP A 120 -7.00 -72.78 -13.13
CA ASP A 120 -8.41 -72.70 -12.68
C ASP A 120 -8.56 -72.75 -11.12
N ASN A 121 -9.76 -72.48 -10.61
CA ASN A 121 -10.35 -72.83 -9.29
C ASN A 121 -9.58 -72.62 -7.95
N ALA A 122 -10.11 -71.73 -7.11
CA ALA A 122 -10.82 -72.11 -5.86
C ALA A 122 -11.41 -70.87 -5.14
N ASN A 123 -12.72 -70.84 -4.85
CA ASN A 123 -13.39 -69.72 -4.17
C ASN A 123 -14.37 -70.18 -3.09
N VAL A 124 -14.06 -69.91 -1.82
CA VAL A 124 -15.03 -69.90 -0.71
C VAL A 124 -14.68 -68.75 0.26
N ASN A 125 -15.72 -68.14 0.84
CA ASN A 125 -15.67 -67.21 1.99
C ASN A 125 -15.20 -65.76 1.74
N ALA A 126 -15.93 -65.03 0.90
CA ALA A 126 -15.75 -63.58 0.69
C ALA A 126 -17.06 -62.76 0.81
N ASN A 127 -17.96 -63.07 1.75
CA ASN A 127 -19.27 -62.39 1.86
C ASN A 127 -19.64 -61.86 3.27
N ALA A 128 -18.66 -61.25 3.95
CA ALA A 128 -18.88 -60.49 5.20
C ALA A 128 -18.33 -59.05 5.14
N ASN A 129 -17.20 -58.82 4.45
CA ASN A 129 -16.42 -57.57 4.50
C ASN A 129 -16.93 -56.39 3.64
N ALA A 130 -18.08 -56.53 2.95
CA ALA A 130 -18.62 -55.48 2.09
C ALA A 130 -19.36 -54.37 2.87
N ASN A 131 -20.20 -54.74 3.85
CA ASN A 131 -21.14 -53.82 4.49
C ASN A 131 -20.49 -52.81 5.46
N GLU A 132 -19.31 -53.09 6.00
CA GLU A 132 -18.62 -52.14 6.89
C GLU A 132 -17.94 -51.00 6.13
N LYS A 133 -17.30 -51.28 4.98
CA LYS A 133 -16.54 -50.28 4.20
C LYS A 133 -17.45 -49.19 3.61
N GLU A 134 -18.64 -49.56 3.15
CA GLU A 134 -19.69 -48.62 2.72
C GLU A 134 -20.14 -47.71 3.87
N ASN A 135 -20.44 -48.29 5.04
CA ASN A 135 -20.94 -47.53 6.19
C ASN A 135 -19.88 -46.61 6.79
N GLY A 136 -18.61 -47.03 6.86
CA GLY A 136 -17.48 -46.18 7.25
C GLY A 136 -17.30 -44.97 6.33
N SER A 137 -17.41 -45.18 5.01
CA SER A 137 -17.32 -44.10 4.00
C SER A 137 -18.49 -43.11 4.13
N LYS A 138 -19.74 -43.61 4.20
CA LYS A 138 -20.95 -42.80 4.39
C LYS A 138 -20.93 -42.01 5.71
N SER A 139 -20.44 -42.63 6.79
CA SER A 139 -20.24 -41.99 8.10
C SER A 139 -19.21 -40.85 8.03
N ASN A 140 -18.03 -41.08 7.44
CA ASN A 140 -16.99 -40.05 7.33
C ASN A 140 -17.39 -38.89 6.40
N LYS A 141 -18.15 -39.16 5.33
CA LYS A 141 -18.72 -38.11 4.46
C LYS A 141 -19.76 -37.24 5.20
N ARG A 142 -20.63 -37.87 6.00
CA ARG A 142 -21.55 -37.15 6.92
C ARG A 142 -20.81 -36.33 7.97
N LYS A 143 -19.79 -36.88 8.63
CA LYS A 143 -18.95 -36.16 9.63
C LYS A 143 -18.22 -34.96 9.02
N LYS A 144 -17.63 -35.08 7.82
CA LYS A 144 -17.04 -33.94 7.09
C LYS A 144 -18.08 -32.85 6.78
N ASN A 145 -19.24 -33.21 6.25
CA ASN A 145 -20.30 -32.24 5.96
C ASN A 145 -20.81 -31.53 7.22
N ALA A 146 -21.02 -32.26 8.33
CA ALA A 146 -21.39 -31.68 9.61
C ALA A 146 -20.33 -30.70 10.15
N TYR A 147 -19.04 -31.01 10.01
CA TYR A 147 -17.94 -30.11 10.37
C TYR A 147 -17.93 -28.83 9.53
N PHE A 148 -18.09 -28.94 8.20
CA PHE A 148 -18.17 -27.77 7.32
C PHE A 148 -19.41 -26.92 7.59
N GLN A 149 -20.58 -27.53 7.83
CA GLN A 149 -21.78 -26.80 8.25
C GLN A 149 -21.62 -26.14 9.62
N LYS A 150 -20.97 -26.78 10.59
CA LYS A 150 -20.70 -26.20 11.92
C LYS A 150 -19.74 -25.02 11.81
N LYS A 151 -18.69 -25.10 10.98
CA LYS A 151 -17.80 -23.96 10.66
C LYS A 151 -18.51 -22.87 9.86
N ALA A 152 -19.41 -23.20 8.94
CA ALA A 152 -20.20 -22.20 8.21
C ALA A 152 -21.15 -21.44 9.16
N LYS A 153 -21.88 -22.16 10.03
CA LYS A 153 -22.70 -21.55 11.10
C LYS A 153 -21.84 -20.70 12.03
N GLN A 154 -20.72 -21.19 12.55
CA GLN A 154 -19.81 -20.38 13.39
C GLN A 154 -19.21 -19.16 12.67
N LYS A 155 -19.00 -19.21 11.34
CA LYS A 155 -18.57 -18.07 10.54
C LYS A 155 -19.68 -17.03 10.40
N VAL A 156 -20.92 -17.46 10.16
CA VAL A 156 -22.11 -16.59 10.15
C VAL A 156 -22.38 -16.01 11.53
N GLU A 157 -22.25 -16.79 12.61
CA GLU A 157 -22.45 -16.30 13.98
C GLU A 157 -21.33 -15.35 14.41
N ARG A 158 -20.05 -15.58 14.04
CA ARG A 158 -18.99 -14.58 14.21
C ARG A 158 -19.23 -13.32 13.38
N GLN A 159 -19.79 -13.44 12.17
CA GLN A 159 -20.14 -12.27 11.35
C GLN A 159 -21.34 -11.50 11.92
N LYS A 160 -22.38 -12.17 12.43
CA LYS A 160 -23.48 -11.56 13.19
C LYS A 160 -22.94 -10.89 14.45
N ASN A 161 -22.16 -11.59 15.27
CA ASN A 161 -21.67 -11.06 16.54
C ASN A 161 -20.74 -9.87 16.30
N MET A 162 -19.78 -9.92 15.36
CA MET A 162 -19.01 -8.73 15.01
C MET A 162 -19.90 -7.59 14.49
N ARG A 163 -20.94 -7.89 13.69
CA ARG A 163 -21.91 -6.89 13.19
C ARG A 163 -22.84 -6.35 14.30
N ASN A 164 -23.02 -7.08 15.39
CA ASN A 164 -23.78 -6.66 16.56
C ASN A 164 -22.89 -5.84 17.51
N THR A 165 -21.63 -6.22 17.72
CA THR A 165 -20.63 -5.38 18.43
C THR A 165 -20.34 -4.07 17.67
N TRP A 166 -20.39 -4.09 16.34
CA TRP A 166 -20.35 -2.89 15.47
C TRP A 166 -21.68 -2.11 15.39
N LYS A 167 -22.76 -2.62 16.02
CA LYS A 167 -24.02 -1.91 16.24
C LYS A 167 -24.18 -1.40 17.68
N SER A 168 -23.47 -2.02 18.64
CA SER A 168 -23.50 -1.62 20.05
C SER A 168 -22.55 -0.46 20.36
N ARG A 169 -21.53 -0.23 19.52
CA ARG A 169 -21.15 1.15 19.19
C ARG A 169 -22.25 1.71 18.31
N THR A 170 -22.94 2.74 18.80
CA THR A 170 -24.06 3.35 18.08
C THR A 170 -23.56 3.98 16.78
N ASP A 171 -24.35 3.94 15.71
CA ASP A 171 -24.07 4.71 14.48
C ASP A 171 -24.23 6.25 14.68
N ALA A 172 -24.40 6.71 15.92
CA ALA A 172 -24.46 8.10 16.34
C ALA A 172 -23.09 8.63 16.80
N GLU A 173 -22.24 7.80 17.40
CA GLU A 173 -20.90 8.21 17.84
C GLU A 173 -19.91 8.32 16.67
N VAL A 174 -19.14 9.40 16.68
CA VAL A 174 -17.96 9.59 15.81
C VAL A 174 -16.84 8.65 16.24
N HIS A 175 -16.11 8.07 15.30
CA HIS A 175 -14.97 7.23 15.64
C HIS A 175 -13.82 8.10 16.21
N PRO A 176 -13.32 7.84 17.43
CA PRO A 176 -12.39 8.74 18.14
C PRO A 176 -10.94 8.76 17.60
N GLY A 177 -10.75 8.27 16.37
CA GLY A 177 -9.51 8.32 15.59
C GLY A 177 -9.72 8.93 14.20
N SER A 178 -10.86 9.59 13.98
CA SER A 178 -11.21 10.35 12.78
C SER A 178 -11.01 11.84 13.02
N TYR A 179 -10.73 12.64 12.00
CA TYR A 179 -10.76 14.10 12.10
C TYR A 179 -12.18 14.69 12.11
N ALA A 180 -13.23 13.87 12.20
CA ALA A 180 -14.54 14.33 12.67
C ALA A 180 -14.55 14.56 14.21
N ASP A 181 -13.66 13.89 14.96
CA ASP A 181 -13.58 13.99 16.41
C ASP A 181 -12.86 15.29 16.85
N PRO A 182 -13.44 16.12 17.74
CA PRO A 182 -12.82 17.37 18.18
C PRO A 182 -11.48 17.20 18.92
N GLU A 183 -11.27 16.12 19.68
CA GLU A 183 -9.97 15.86 20.32
C GLU A 183 -8.92 15.56 19.26
N MET A 184 -9.24 14.73 18.26
CA MET A 184 -8.35 14.44 17.13
C MET A 184 -8.01 15.68 16.32
N ARG A 185 -8.99 16.55 16.03
CA ARG A 185 -8.76 17.82 15.33
C ARG A 185 -7.82 18.73 16.10
N LYS A 186 -8.06 18.92 17.40
CA LYS A 186 -7.21 19.73 18.28
C LYS A 186 -5.80 19.14 18.43
N MET A 187 -5.68 17.83 18.57
CA MET A 187 -4.39 17.13 18.75
C MET A 187 -3.45 17.24 17.55
N PHE A 188 -4.00 17.29 16.33
CA PHE A 188 -3.22 17.35 15.09
C PHE A 188 -3.39 18.67 14.31
N ASN A 189 -3.95 19.71 14.95
CA ASN A 189 -4.16 21.05 14.41
C ASN A 189 -4.90 21.05 13.05
N VAL A 190 -5.98 20.27 12.94
CA VAL A 190 -6.81 20.16 11.73
C VAL A 190 -8.06 21.05 11.88
N SER A 191 -8.09 22.17 11.15
CA SER A 191 -9.31 22.99 10.99
C SER A 191 -10.18 22.48 9.84
N ILE A 192 -11.49 22.56 10.01
CA ILE A 192 -12.53 22.17 9.05
C ILE A 192 -13.63 23.22 9.16
N PRO A 193 -13.68 24.24 8.30
CA PRO A 193 -14.61 25.37 8.43
C PRO A 193 -16.07 24.97 8.62
N GLU A 194 -16.52 23.92 7.92
CA GLU A 194 -17.88 23.38 7.96
C GLU A 194 -18.25 22.68 9.30
N LEU A 195 -17.27 22.53 10.20
CA LEU A 195 -17.38 22.01 11.57
C LEU A 195 -16.78 22.97 12.63
N ASP A 196 -16.27 24.12 12.20
CA ASP A 196 -15.67 25.16 13.05
C ASP A 196 -16.56 26.42 13.13
N SER A 197 -17.48 26.63 12.18
CA SER A 197 -18.51 27.67 12.30
C SER A 197 -19.62 27.24 13.27
N THR A 198 -19.95 28.11 14.23
CA THR A 198 -21.00 27.91 15.23
C THR A 198 -22.37 28.33 14.70
N ASP A 199 -22.69 27.93 13.47
CA ASP A 199 -23.99 28.17 12.84
C ASP A 199 -25.00 27.13 13.34
N ASP A 200 -25.49 27.34 14.56
CA ASP A 200 -26.30 26.40 15.35
C ASP A 200 -27.77 26.32 14.87
N ASN A 201 -27.96 26.22 13.56
CA ASN A 201 -29.26 26.22 12.88
C ASN A 201 -29.23 25.40 11.58
N THR A 202 -29.52 24.09 11.65
CA THR A 202 -30.18 23.32 10.57
C THR A 202 -30.61 21.93 11.05
N ASP A 203 -31.40 21.86 12.12
CA ASP A 203 -31.89 20.60 12.67
C ASP A 203 -33.06 20.04 11.83
N GLY A 204 -32.75 19.58 10.62
CA GLY A 204 -33.67 18.97 9.65
C GLY A 204 -34.21 17.59 10.07
N ALA A 205 -34.33 17.32 11.36
CA ALA A 205 -34.73 16.05 11.97
C ALA A 205 -36.26 15.93 12.05
N GLY A 206 -36.92 15.95 10.88
CA GLY A 206 -38.38 15.84 10.74
C GLY A 206 -38.95 14.58 11.38
N THR A 207 -39.39 14.68 12.64
CA THR A 207 -40.02 13.57 13.37
C THR A 207 -41.44 13.36 12.85
N VAL A 208 -41.64 12.32 12.04
CA VAL A 208 -42.95 11.94 11.50
C VAL A 208 -43.83 11.39 12.62
N LYS A 209 -44.52 12.30 13.33
CA LYS A 209 -45.67 11.94 14.17
C LYS A 209 -46.86 11.67 13.27
N ASN A 210 -47.28 10.41 13.20
CA ASN A 210 -48.56 10.04 12.59
C ASN A 210 -49.70 10.68 13.40
N ILE A 211 -50.38 11.67 12.82
CA ILE A 211 -51.66 12.18 13.29
C ILE A 211 -52.72 11.67 12.32
N LYS A 212 -53.77 11.03 12.85
CA LYS A 212 -54.90 10.55 12.04
C LYS A 212 -55.69 11.75 11.55
N GLN A 213 -56.11 11.73 10.28
CA GLN A 213 -57.23 12.54 9.84
C GLN A 213 -58.53 11.87 10.32
N GLU A 214 -59.23 12.52 11.24
CA GLU A 214 -60.67 12.30 11.41
C GLU A 214 -61.40 13.36 10.59
N LYS A 215 -62.38 12.93 9.80
CA LYS A 215 -63.29 13.86 9.10
C LYS A 215 -64.32 14.39 10.09
N LYS A 216 -64.64 15.67 9.99
CA LYS A 216 -66.01 16.17 10.19
C LYS A 216 -66.33 17.19 9.11
N ASP A 217 -67.54 17.06 8.59
CA ASP A 217 -68.18 17.96 7.64
C ASP A 217 -69.10 18.91 8.43
N ASP A 218 -69.26 20.18 8.02
CA ASP A 218 -70.53 20.92 8.08
C ASP A 218 -70.50 22.20 7.21
N ASP A 219 -71.67 22.77 6.94
CA ASP A 219 -71.97 23.84 5.95
C ASP A 219 -71.68 25.29 6.41
N GLY A 220 -71.89 26.33 5.56
CA GLY A 220 -71.89 27.71 6.12
C GLY A 220 -72.12 29.01 5.30
N VAL A 221 -71.95 29.08 3.96
CA VAL A 221 -72.47 30.17 3.06
C VAL A 221 -72.07 31.68 3.25
N SER A 222 -71.78 32.35 2.10
CA SER A 222 -71.87 33.80 1.77
C SER A 222 -70.73 34.81 2.08
N GLY A 223 -70.48 35.73 1.12
CA GLY A 223 -69.67 36.96 1.27
C GLY A 223 -68.65 37.21 0.13
N ASP A 224 -69.00 38.05 -0.86
CA ASP A 224 -68.17 38.40 -2.05
C ASP A 224 -68.15 39.94 -2.25
N PRO A 225 -67.28 40.56 -3.07
CA PRO A 225 -65.82 40.42 -3.26
C PRO A 225 -65.04 41.72 -2.93
N LYS A 226 -63.69 41.65 -2.79
CA LYS A 226 -62.76 42.75 -3.19
C LYS A 226 -61.25 42.42 -3.17
N ASP A 227 -60.48 43.35 -3.76
CA ASP A 227 -59.03 43.58 -3.62
C ASP A 227 -58.05 42.51 -4.16
N LYS A 228 -58.16 42.26 -5.47
CA LYS A 228 -57.08 41.70 -6.30
C LYS A 228 -55.92 42.71 -6.47
N ASP A 229 -55.02 42.82 -5.50
CA ASP A 229 -53.75 43.57 -5.68
C ASP A 229 -52.57 43.12 -4.78
N LYS A 230 -52.64 41.90 -4.20
CA LYS A 230 -51.56 41.33 -3.37
C LYS A 230 -50.86 40.09 -3.94
N GLU A 231 -51.38 39.53 -5.04
CA GLU A 231 -51.01 38.19 -5.53
C GLU A 231 -49.69 38.14 -6.33
N ILE A 232 -49.03 39.29 -6.56
CA ILE A 232 -47.79 39.39 -7.35
C ILE A 232 -46.53 39.52 -6.46
N ALA A 233 -46.67 39.98 -5.20
CA ALA A 233 -45.53 40.21 -4.32
C ALA A 233 -45.01 38.92 -3.64
N GLU A 234 -45.91 38.10 -3.08
CA GLU A 234 -45.50 36.88 -2.35
C GLU A 234 -44.90 35.79 -3.26
N ASP A 235 -45.25 35.80 -4.55
CA ASP A 235 -44.86 34.76 -5.51
C ASP A 235 -43.43 34.94 -6.07
N VAL A 236 -42.75 36.03 -5.68
CA VAL A 236 -41.33 36.27 -5.96
C VAL A 236 -40.44 35.77 -4.81
N GLU A 237 -40.76 36.10 -3.55
CA GLU A 237 -39.95 35.64 -2.40
C GLU A 237 -40.01 34.12 -2.21
N LYS A 238 -41.19 33.50 -2.40
CA LYS A 238 -41.40 32.05 -2.23
C LYS A 238 -40.63 31.17 -3.23
N LYS A 239 -40.04 31.73 -4.30
CA LYS A 239 -39.26 30.98 -5.30
C LYS A 239 -37.75 30.88 -4.99
N SER A 240 -37.27 31.51 -3.92
CA SER A 240 -35.82 31.58 -3.60
C SER A 240 -35.30 30.48 -2.65
N GLN A 241 -36.17 29.74 -1.96
CA GLN A 241 -35.77 28.82 -0.86
C GLN A 241 -36.15 27.34 -1.05
N ASN A 242 -36.36 26.87 -2.29
CA ASN A 242 -36.63 25.44 -2.55
C ASN A 242 -35.90 24.87 -3.78
N GLU A 243 -34.66 25.30 -4.03
CA GLU A 243 -33.73 24.48 -4.81
C GLU A 243 -33.45 23.18 -4.04
N THR A 244 -34.11 22.09 -4.46
CA THR A 244 -33.88 20.75 -3.91
C THR A 244 -32.49 20.26 -4.33
N VAL A 245 -31.48 20.57 -3.50
CA VAL A 245 -30.05 20.28 -3.73
C VAL A 245 -29.88 18.87 -4.30
N LYS A 246 -29.49 18.81 -5.58
CA LYS A 246 -29.51 17.60 -6.41
C LYS A 246 -28.43 16.62 -5.96
N LYS A 247 -28.74 15.82 -4.93
CA LYS A 247 -27.79 14.95 -4.22
C LYS A 247 -27.00 14.06 -5.18
N ASN A 248 -25.68 14.18 -5.09
CA ASN A 248 -24.74 13.47 -5.96
C ASN A 248 -24.93 11.94 -5.85
N PRO A 249 -24.88 11.20 -6.97
CA PRO A 249 -25.07 9.76 -6.96
C PRO A 249 -24.00 9.04 -6.12
N LYS A 250 -24.40 8.50 -4.96
CA LYS A 250 -23.50 7.68 -4.14
C LYS A 250 -23.14 6.37 -4.86
N ARG A 251 -21.84 6.08 -5.01
CA ARG A 251 -21.28 4.89 -5.66
C ARG A 251 -20.31 4.18 -4.73
N LYS A 252 -20.13 2.86 -4.92
CA LYS A 252 -19.08 2.09 -4.27
C LYS A 252 -17.89 2.06 -5.23
N VAL A 253 -16.72 2.45 -4.75
CA VAL A 253 -15.47 2.49 -5.52
C VAL A 253 -14.37 1.68 -4.82
N ALA A 254 -13.34 1.31 -5.57
CA ALA A 254 -12.03 0.96 -5.07
C ALA A 254 -11.06 2.12 -5.39
N LEU A 255 -10.38 2.63 -4.37
CA LEU A 255 -9.28 3.59 -4.47
C LEU A 255 -7.97 2.79 -4.47
N LEU A 256 -7.08 3.07 -5.43
CA LEU A 256 -5.68 2.65 -5.37
C LEU A 256 -4.88 3.76 -4.68
N LEU A 257 -4.29 3.45 -3.52
CA LEU A 257 -3.56 4.41 -2.68
C LEU A 257 -2.06 4.08 -2.62
N GLY A 258 -1.24 5.10 -2.88
CA GLY A 258 0.16 5.15 -2.47
C GLY A 258 0.32 6.04 -1.23
N PHE A 259 1.23 5.69 -0.32
CA PHE A 259 1.62 6.55 0.80
C PHE A 259 3.00 6.22 1.37
N LYS A 260 3.66 7.23 1.96
CA LYS A 260 4.85 7.06 2.81
C LYS A 260 4.39 6.89 4.26
N GLY A 261 4.83 5.82 4.93
CA GLY A 261 4.28 5.42 6.23
C GLY A 261 4.92 6.09 7.45
N THR A 262 6.08 6.72 7.32
CA THR A 262 6.91 7.25 8.43
C THR A 262 6.13 8.16 9.39
N GLU A 263 5.32 9.05 8.84
CA GLU A 263 4.50 10.03 9.56
C GLU A 263 3.19 9.47 10.17
N TYR A 264 2.96 8.16 10.08
CA TYR A 264 1.68 7.54 10.36
C TYR A 264 1.80 6.26 11.21
N VAL A 265 0.88 6.12 12.16
CA VAL A 265 0.75 4.92 13.00
C VAL A 265 -0.11 3.86 12.31
N GLY A 266 0.30 3.54 11.07
CA GLY A 266 -0.29 2.53 10.21
C GLY A 266 -1.58 2.95 9.50
N MET A 267 -2.21 1.97 8.87
CA MET A 267 -3.32 2.20 7.93
C MET A 267 -4.64 2.64 8.59
N GLN A 268 -5.04 2.00 9.70
CA GLN A 268 -6.42 2.02 10.20
C GLN A 268 -6.56 2.98 11.39
N ILE A 269 -7.65 3.77 11.41
CA ILE A 269 -7.93 4.74 12.48
C ILE A 269 -7.95 4.13 13.89
N ASN A 270 -7.31 4.81 14.85
CA ASN A 270 -7.23 4.49 16.27
C ASN A 270 -7.24 5.79 17.11
N LYS A 271 -7.65 5.75 18.38
CA LYS A 271 -7.77 6.98 19.20
C LYS A 271 -6.41 7.65 19.42
N GLY A 272 -6.34 8.95 19.17
CA GLY A 272 -5.15 9.78 19.39
C GLY A 272 -3.98 9.47 18.45
N GLN A 273 -4.24 8.89 17.27
CA GLN A 273 -3.18 8.47 16.33
C GLN A 273 -3.40 9.05 14.92
N LYS A 274 -2.40 9.77 14.40
CA LYS A 274 -2.30 10.17 12.99
C LYS A 274 -2.15 8.89 12.13
N THR A 275 -3.11 8.66 11.22
CA THR A 275 -3.20 7.42 10.42
C THR A 275 -3.64 7.70 8.98
N ILE A 276 -3.29 6.82 8.05
CA ILE A 276 -3.61 6.98 6.61
C ILE A 276 -5.12 7.08 6.37
N GLN A 277 -5.93 6.22 7.01
CA GLN A 277 -7.38 6.28 6.86
C GLN A 277 -7.96 7.62 7.37
N ALA A 278 -7.43 8.22 8.43
CA ALA A 278 -7.92 9.52 8.92
C ALA A 278 -7.71 10.64 7.88
N GLN A 279 -6.51 10.69 7.27
CA GLN A 279 -6.21 11.66 6.20
C GLN A 279 -7.06 11.44 4.95
N VAL A 280 -7.25 10.18 4.53
CA VAL A 280 -8.08 9.87 3.34
C VAL A 280 -9.56 10.13 3.62
N GLU A 281 -10.04 9.88 4.84
CA GLU A 281 -11.40 10.26 5.25
C GLU A 281 -11.59 11.80 5.24
N LEU A 282 -10.60 12.55 5.72
CA LEU A 282 -10.59 14.02 5.71
C LEU A 282 -10.57 14.58 4.28
N GLY A 283 -9.65 14.11 3.41
CA GLY A 283 -9.58 14.54 2.02
C GLY A 283 -10.85 14.19 1.22
N LEU A 284 -11.49 13.05 1.52
CA LEU A 284 -12.79 12.68 0.95
C LEU A 284 -13.94 13.58 1.45
N PHE A 285 -13.87 14.09 2.69
CA PHE A 285 -14.83 15.06 3.20
C PHE A 285 -14.62 16.45 2.58
N GLN A 286 -13.39 16.97 2.61
CA GLN A 286 -13.02 18.28 2.04
C GLN A 286 -13.23 18.36 0.52
N ALA A 287 -13.12 17.25 -0.20
CA ALA A 287 -13.47 17.15 -1.63
C ALA A 287 -15.00 17.11 -1.89
N GLY A 288 -15.84 17.17 -0.86
CA GLY A 288 -17.31 17.10 -0.98
C GLY A 288 -17.86 15.72 -1.34
N LEU A 289 -17.07 14.65 -1.15
CA LEU A 289 -17.40 13.28 -1.58
C LEU A 289 -17.98 12.41 -0.45
N ILE A 290 -18.01 12.93 0.78
CA ILE A 290 -18.65 12.35 1.97
C ILE A 290 -19.42 13.46 2.69
N SER A 291 -20.73 13.31 2.91
CA SER A 291 -21.52 14.30 3.65
C SER A 291 -21.12 14.40 5.14
N LYS A 292 -21.41 15.56 5.78
CA LYS A 292 -21.22 15.83 7.23
C LYS A 292 -21.79 14.72 8.14
N SER A 293 -22.94 14.14 7.77
CA SER A 293 -23.58 13.02 8.48
C SER A 293 -22.96 11.63 8.27
N ASN A 294 -22.00 11.49 7.34
CA ASN A 294 -21.24 10.27 7.06
C ASN A 294 -19.78 10.34 7.56
N PHE A 295 -19.19 11.54 7.64
CA PHE A 295 -17.84 11.79 8.16
C PHE A 295 -17.72 11.29 9.61
N GLY A 296 -16.58 10.70 9.98
CA GLY A 296 -16.39 10.09 11.30
C GLY A 296 -17.01 8.70 11.49
N HIS A 297 -17.80 8.20 10.53
CA HIS A 297 -18.54 6.94 10.67
C HIS A 297 -18.21 5.93 9.55
N PRO A 298 -17.14 5.11 9.70
CA PRO A 298 -16.72 4.11 8.72
C PRO A 298 -17.80 3.11 8.26
N ASN A 299 -18.86 2.88 9.05
CA ASN A 299 -20.04 2.12 8.65
C ASN A 299 -20.80 2.77 7.47
N LYS A 300 -21.03 4.09 7.56
CA LYS A 300 -21.95 4.82 6.67
C LYS A 300 -21.35 4.98 5.26
N TYR A 301 -20.05 5.22 5.15
CA TYR A 301 -19.29 5.09 3.89
C TYR A 301 -18.75 3.66 3.62
N GLY A 302 -18.85 2.73 4.57
CA GLY A 302 -18.61 1.30 4.39
C GLY A 302 -17.17 0.95 3.96
N TRP A 303 -16.19 1.42 4.74
CA TRP A 303 -14.75 1.26 4.48
C TRP A 303 -14.25 -0.20 4.51
N SER A 304 -13.25 -0.52 3.68
CA SER A 304 -12.39 -1.69 3.88
C SER A 304 -11.06 -1.53 3.13
N ASN A 305 -9.96 -2.03 3.68
CA ASN A 305 -8.60 -1.95 3.13
C ASN A 305 -8.03 -3.34 2.79
N SER A 306 -7.17 -3.43 1.77
CA SER A 306 -6.62 -4.68 1.21
C SER A 306 -5.60 -5.36 2.11
N ALA A 307 -4.82 -4.55 2.84
CA ALA A 307 -3.83 -4.96 3.83
C ALA A 307 -3.81 -4.00 5.02
N ARG A 308 -3.43 -4.48 6.21
CA ARG A 308 -3.02 -3.60 7.31
C ARG A 308 -1.51 -3.41 7.22
N THR A 309 -1.06 -2.17 7.11
CA THR A 309 0.33 -1.78 7.31
C THR A 309 0.51 -1.38 8.78
N ASP A 310 1.64 -1.78 9.36
CA ASP A 310 2.07 -1.39 10.71
C ASP A 310 2.59 0.07 10.70
N LYS A 311 2.96 0.62 11.87
CA LYS A 311 3.57 1.96 11.97
C LYS A 311 4.80 2.08 11.07
N GLY A 312 4.95 3.18 10.34
CA GLY A 312 6.09 3.43 9.46
C GLY A 312 6.02 2.77 8.07
N VAL A 313 5.34 1.63 7.93
CA VAL A 313 5.37 0.82 6.71
C VAL A 313 4.67 1.52 5.53
N HIS A 314 5.42 1.75 4.45
CA HIS A 314 4.98 2.44 3.22
C HIS A 314 4.11 1.54 2.32
N SER A 315 3.45 2.15 1.33
CA SER A 315 2.72 1.40 0.29
C SER A 315 2.68 2.15 -1.05
N CYS A 316 2.73 1.40 -2.15
CA CYS A 316 2.47 1.91 -3.50
C CYS A 316 1.04 1.57 -3.98
N ALA A 317 0.45 0.47 -3.47
CA ALA A 317 -0.83 -0.07 -3.94
C ALA A 317 -1.68 -0.69 -2.81
N GLN A 318 -1.97 0.10 -1.78
CA GLN A 318 -3.03 -0.21 -0.82
C GLN A 318 -4.38 0.03 -1.51
N VAL A 319 -5.25 -0.98 -1.55
CA VAL A 319 -6.58 -0.83 -2.18
C VAL A 319 -7.65 -0.67 -1.12
N CYS A 320 -8.39 0.43 -1.17
CA CYS A 320 -9.44 0.74 -0.21
C CYS A 320 -10.80 0.84 -0.90
N SER A 321 -11.81 0.09 -0.43
CA SER A 321 -13.17 0.23 -0.94
C SER A 321 -14.03 1.12 -0.06
N VAL A 322 -14.66 2.13 -0.66
CA VAL A 322 -15.42 3.19 0.02
C VAL A 322 -16.69 3.55 -0.76
N LYS A 323 -17.72 4.07 -0.10
CA LYS A 323 -18.93 4.62 -0.73
C LYS A 323 -18.86 6.14 -0.71
N ILE A 324 -18.61 6.74 -1.87
CA ILE A 324 -18.47 8.19 -2.04
C ILE A 324 -19.60 8.74 -2.93
N GLU A 325 -19.89 10.01 -2.76
CA GLU A 325 -20.81 10.77 -3.60
C GLU A 325 -20.05 11.26 -4.83
N ILE A 326 -20.55 10.96 -6.03
CA ILE A 326 -19.84 11.18 -7.30
C ILE A 326 -20.45 12.39 -8.03
N PRO A 327 -19.77 13.57 -8.05
CA PRO A 327 -20.29 14.77 -8.70
C PRO A 327 -20.19 14.74 -10.24
N THR A 328 -19.29 13.91 -10.78
CA THR A 328 -19.08 13.74 -12.23
C THR A 328 -18.75 12.29 -12.55
N GLY A 329 -19.21 11.79 -13.70
CA GLY A 329 -18.87 10.44 -14.17
C GLY A 329 -17.38 10.25 -14.48
N ASN A 330 -16.60 11.34 -14.58
CA ASN A 330 -15.16 11.29 -14.82
C ASN A 330 -14.39 11.00 -13.51
N TYR A 331 -14.06 9.72 -13.30
CA TYR A 331 -13.30 9.26 -12.13
C TYR A 331 -11.89 9.87 -12.01
N ASN A 332 -11.25 10.33 -13.10
CA ASN A 332 -9.96 11.03 -13.01
C ASN A 332 -10.12 12.45 -12.43
N VAL A 333 -11.23 13.14 -12.68
CA VAL A 333 -11.54 14.43 -12.04
C VAL A 333 -11.79 14.22 -10.55
N VAL A 334 -12.59 13.20 -10.18
CA VAL A 334 -12.82 12.83 -8.78
C VAL A 334 -11.50 12.45 -8.07
N ARG A 335 -10.56 11.84 -8.78
CA ARG A 335 -9.23 11.48 -8.25
C ARG A 335 -8.38 12.72 -7.94
N GLU A 336 -8.30 13.71 -8.82
CA GLU A 336 -7.58 14.95 -8.52
C GLU A 336 -8.29 15.79 -7.45
N MET A 337 -9.63 15.81 -7.41
CA MET A 337 -10.39 16.47 -6.33
C MET A 337 -10.00 15.96 -4.94
N ILE A 338 -9.66 14.67 -4.80
CA ILE A 338 -9.15 14.10 -3.53
C ILE A 338 -7.68 14.50 -3.34
N ASN A 339 -6.84 14.32 -4.37
CA ASN A 339 -5.41 14.59 -4.27
C ASN A 339 -5.08 16.06 -3.94
N ASP A 340 -5.89 17.02 -4.39
CA ASP A 340 -5.70 18.44 -4.03
C ASP A 340 -5.94 18.74 -2.54
N GLN A 341 -6.64 17.84 -1.81
CA GLN A 341 -6.85 17.91 -0.36
C GLN A 341 -5.88 17.01 0.45
N LEU A 342 -5.17 16.09 -0.21
CA LEU A 342 -4.23 15.19 0.46
C LEU A 342 -2.86 15.86 0.69
N PRO A 343 -2.12 15.47 1.74
CA PRO A 343 -0.71 15.79 1.88
C PRO A 343 0.14 15.04 0.83
N ASP A 344 1.31 15.59 0.47
CA ASP A 344 2.23 15.01 -0.53
C ASP A 344 2.77 13.60 -0.16
N ASP A 345 2.53 13.14 1.07
CA ASP A 345 2.88 11.79 1.53
C ASP A 345 1.77 10.74 1.31
N ILE A 346 0.61 11.11 0.75
CA ILE A 346 -0.49 10.20 0.35
C ILE A 346 -1.04 10.58 -1.03
N THR A 347 -1.27 9.61 -1.91
CA THR A 347 -1.87 9.84 -3.24
C THR A 347 -2.93 8.79 -3.59
N VAL A 348 -4.01 9.23 -4.24
CA VAL A 348 -4.92 8.37 -4.99
C VAL A 348 -4.37 8.23 -6.41
N ALA A 349 -3.79 7.06 -6.70
CA ALA A 349 -3.26 6.71 -8.01
C ALA A 349 -4.37 6.29 -8.99
N ASP A 350 -5.50 5.73 -8.51
CA ASP A 350 -6.63 5.37 -9.37
C ASP A 350 -7.98 5.21 -8.62
N ILE A 351 -9.10 5.29 -9.34
CA ILE A 351 -10.46 5.06 -8.81
C ILE A 351 -11.29 4.24 -9.80
N ILE A 352 -11.71 3.05 -9.39
CA ILE A 352 -12.56 2.15 -10.20
C ILE A 352 -13.92 1.92 -9.50
N GLN A 353 -15.03 2.01 -10.24
CA GLN A 353 -16.35 1.70 -9.72
C GLN A 353 -16.52 0.18 -9.52
N VAL A 354 -17.04 -0.24 -8.37
CA VAL A 354 -17.17 -1.67 -8.01
C VAL A 354 -18.57 -2.01 -7.49
N PRO A 355 -19.00 -3.29 -7.53
CA PRO A 355 -20.28 -3.72 -6.98
C PRO A 355 -20.46 -3.32 -5.50
N ARG A 356 -21.70 -3.05 -5.08
CA ARG A 356 -22.06 -2.60 -3.71
C ARG A 356 -21.58 -3.55 -2.59
N THR A 357 -21.31 -4.81 -2.93
CA THR A 357 -20.81 -5.88 -2.05
C THR A 357 -19.28 -5.99 -1.98
N PHE A 358 -18.52 -5.23 -2.78
CA PHE A 358 -17.07 -5.35 -2.85
C PHE A 358 -16.36 -4.86 -1.58
N CYS A 359 -15.57 -5.77 -0.98
CA CYS A 359 -14.72 -5.53 0.18
C CYS A 359 -13.27 -5.80 -0.23
N ALA A 360 -12.43 -4.76 -0.20
CA ALA A 360 -11.05 -4.83 -0.68
C ALA A 360 -10.23 -5.89 0.09
N ARG A 361 -10.54 -6.10 1.37
CA ARG A 361 -9.90 -7.12 2.22
C ARG A 361 -10.20 -8.56 1.77
N THR A 362 -11.43 -8.86 1.36
CA THR A 362 -11.89 -10.25 1.13
C THR A 362 -12.00 -10.62 -0.34
N ALA A 363 -11.92 -9.65 -1.26
CA ALA A 363 -11.82 -9.88 -2.70
C ALA A 363 -10.35 -10.03 -3.17
N ARG A 364 -9.37 -9.63 -2.36
CA ARG A 364 -7.95 -9.76 -2.66
C ARG A 364 -7.54 -11.24 -2.64
N SER A 365 -6.94 -11.73 -3.72
CA SER A 365 -6.48 -13.12 -3.83
C SER A 365 -5.06 -13.32 -3.31
N LYS A 366 -4.14 -12.42 -3.67
CA LYS A 366 -2.73 -12.40 -3.25
C LYS A 366 -2.23 -10.97 -3.06
N VAL A 367 -1.04 -10.81 -2.51
CA VAL A 367 -0.40 -9.51 -2.26
C VAL A 367 1.10 -9.65 -2.51
N ARG A 368 1.69 -8.61 -3.09
CA ARG A 368 3.13 -8.50 -3.34
C ARG A 368 3.69 -7.39 -2.46
N TYR A 369 4.75 -7.71 -1.75
CA TYR A 369 5.58 -6.74 -1.04
C TYR A 369 6.94 -6.70 -1.72
N GLN A 370 7.60 -5.55 -1.61
CA GLN A 370 9.01 -5.43 -1.95
C GLN A 370 9.77 -4.99 -0.71
N TYR A 371 11.00 -5.46 -0.58
CA TYR A 371 11.92 -5.07 0.48
C TYR A 371 13.26 -4.63 -0.12
N MET A 372 13.65 -3.40 0.19
CA MET A 372 14.95 -2.84 -0.17
C MET A 372 15.96 -3.19 0.93
N LEU A 373 17.04 -3.90 0.61
CA LEU A 373 18.24 -3.98 1.44
C LEU A 373 19.42 -3.33 0.71
N PRO A 374 20.35 -2.65 1.40
CA PRO A 374 21.61 -2.25 0.80
C PRO A 374 22.51 -3.48 0.61
N SER A 375 23.32 -3.50 -0.44
CA SER A 375 24.19 -4.63 -0.78
C SER A 375 25.11 -5.04 0.36
N PHE A 376 25.60 -4.06 1.15
CA PHE A 376 26.46 -4.30 2.30
C PHE A 376 25.83 -5.16 3.41
N ALA A 377 24.51 -5.42 3.36
CA ALA A 377 23.86 -6.39 4.23
C ALA A 377 24.19 -7.86 3.89
N LEU A 378 24.82 -8.11 2.74
CA LEU A 378 25.31 -9.44 2.30
C LEU A 378 26.81 -9.66 2.55
N LEU A 379 27.54 -8.65 3.03
CA LEU A 379 28.94 -8.80 3.46
C LEU A 379 29.09 -9.94 4.47
N SER A 380 30.16 -10.72 4.33
CA SER A 380 30.45 -11.82 5.25
C SER A 380 30.69 -11.30 6.67
N ARG A 381 30.53 -12.17 7.67
CA ARG A 381 30.80 -11.82 9.08
C ARG A 381 32.20 -11.23 9.30
N ALA A 382 33.21 -11.71 8.56
CA ALA A 382 34.58 -11.23 8.67
C ALA A 382 34.74 -9.80 8.14
N GLU A 383 34.11 -9.48 7.00
CA GLU A 383 34.15 -8.13 6.41
C GLU A 383 33.37 -7.12 7.25
N VAL A 384 32.19 -7.49 7.76
CA VAL A 384 31.40 -6.66 8.68
C VAL A 384 32.19 -6.39 9.97
N ALA A 385 32.82 -7.42 10.56
CA ALA A 385 33.64 -7.28 11.76
C ALA A 385 34.86 -6.37 11.52
N SER A 386 35.58 -6.54 10.42
CA SER A 386 36.71 -5.69 10.01
C SER A 386 36.27 -4.24 9.73
N GLY A 387 35.08 -4.06 9.15
CA GLY A 387 34.45 -2.76 8.96
C GLY A 387 34.21 -2.04 10.29
N PHE A 388 33.52 -2.70 11.23
CA PHE A 388 33.26 -2.17 12.56
C PHE A 388 34.54 -1.90 13.35
N GLU A 389 35.47 -2.86 13.43
CA GLU A 389 36.72 -2.71 14.18
C GLU A 389 37.57 -1.51 13.71
N SER A 390 37.63 -1.27 12.40
CA SER A 390 38.38 -0.16 11.81
C SER A 390 37.84 1.25 12.10
N VAL A 391 36.59 1.38 12.57
CA VAL A 391 35.95 2.67 12.89
C VAL A 391 35.69 2.81 14.40
N LEU A 392 35.44 1.68 15.09
CA LEU A 392 34.91 1.65 16.44
C LEU A 392 35.93 1.19 17.51
N GLY A 393 37.09 0.68 17.08
CA GLY A 393 38.10 0.05 17.94
C GLY A 393 37.86 -1.45 18.16
N SER A 394 38.84 -2.17 18.69
CA SER A 394 38.79 -3.63 18.88
C SER A 394 37.73 -4.10 19.90
N ASN A 395 37.37 -3.24 20.85
CA ASN A 395 36.30 -3.45 21.83
C ASN A 395 34.88 -3.12 21.31
N TRP A 396 34.69 -3.01 19.99
CA TRP A 396 33.39 -2.68 19.40
C TRP A 396 32.26 -3.65 19.80
N LYS A 397 32.62 -4.90 20.09
CA LYS A 397 31.72 -6.00 20.46
C LYS A 397 31.01 -5.77 21.80
N ASP A 398 31.61 -4.96 22.68
CA ASP A 398 31.14 -4.71 24.05
C ASP A 398 30.19 -3.50 24.13
N ARG A 399 29.90 -2.85 22.98
CA ARG A 399 29.06 -1.65 22.91
C ARG A 399 27.56 -1.98 22.99
N SER A 400 26.79 -1.00 23.49
CA SER A 400 25.34 -1.09 23.64
C SER A 400 24.60 -1.40 22.33
N LEU A 401 23.90 -2.54 22.27
CA LEU A 401 23.01 -2.93 21.16
C LEU A 401 21.93 -1.89 20.83
N ARG A 402 21.56 -1.03 21.79
CA ARG A 402 20.52 0.00 21.61
C ARG A 402 21.05 1.25 20.92
N THR A 403 22.32 1.56 21.11
CA THR A 403 22.99 2.78 20.62
C THR A 403 24.48 2.50 20.37
N PRO A 404 24.83 1.67 19.37
CA PRO A 404 26.21 1.20 19.18
C PRO A 404 27.14 2.26 18.59
N PHE A 405 26.58 3.29 17.96
CA PHE A 405 27.33 4.29 17.18
C PHE A 405 26.92 5.73 17.51
N SER A 406 27.89 6.64 17.46
CA SER A 406 27.66 8.07 17.28
C SER A 406 27.37 8.43 15.82
N GLN A 407 26.93 9.65 15.55
CA GLN A 407 26.66 10.14 14.19
C GLN A 407 27.91 10.19 13.31
N ASN A 408 29.09 10.45 13.89
CA ASN A 408 30.36 10.48 13.15
C ASN A 408 30.79 9.05 12.77
N GLU A 409 30.66 8.09 13.68
CA GLU A 409 30.94 6.67 13.39
C GLU A 409 29.96 6.10 12.35
N LEU A 410 28.67 6.44 12.45
CA LEU A 410 27.68 6.09 11.42
C LEU A 410 28.06 6.64 10.05
N LYS A 411 28.52 7.90 9.97
CA LYS A 411 28.99 8.49 8.71
C LYS A 411 30.16 7.69 8.12
N LEU A 412 31.20 7.43 8.92
CA LEU A 412 32.39 6.69 8.49
C LEU A 412 32.07 5.25 8.07
N LEU A 413 31.16 4.57 8.77
CA LEU A 413 30.70 3.22 8.41
C LEU A 413 29.91 3.22 7.08
N ARG A 414 29.04 4.21 6.85
CA ARG A 414 28.37 4.37 5.55
C ARG A 414 29.37 4.61 4.43
N GLU A 415 30.32 5.53 4.61
CA GLU A 415 31.35 5.86 3.62
C GLU A 415 32.22 4.63 3.29
N LYS A 416 32.57 3.81 4.29
CA LYS A 416 33.31 2.56 4.09
C LYS A 416 32.49 1.47 3.37
N PHE A 417 31.23 1.27 3.72
CA PHE A 417 30.41 0.18 3.18
C PHE A 417 29.68 0.52 1.86
N ALA A 418 29.50 1.81 1.52
CA ALA A 418 28.81 2.23 0.29
C ALA A 418 29.48 1.72 -1.01
N GLN A 419 30.79 1.46 -0.98
CA GLN A 419 31.54 0.97 -2.14
C GLN A 419 31.36 -0.54 -2.40
N HIS A 420 30.74 -1.29 -1.48
CA HIS A 420 30.48 -2.71 -1.69
C HIS A 420 29.43 -2.92 -2.80
N ARG A 421 29.67 -3.93 -3.63
CA ARG A 421 28.72 -4.45 -4.62
C ARG A 421 28.55 -5.93 -4.37
N ALA A 422 27.30 -6.40 -4.38
CA ALA A 422 27.03 -7.82 -4.21
C ALA A 422 27.54 -8.59 -5.43
N SER A 423 28.30 -9.66 -5.18
CA SER A 423 28.72 -10.57 -6.25
C SER A 423 27.54 -11.40 -6.75
N GLU A 424 27.68 -11.98 -7.94
CA GLU A 424 26.71 -12.96 -8.48
C GLU A 424 26.48 -14.10 -7.47
N ASP A 425 27.54 -14.62 -6.85
CA ASP A 425 27.49 -15.59 -5.74
C ASP A 425 26.66 -15.10 -4.52
N ASN A 426 26.76 -13.81 -4.14
CA ASN A 426 25.94 -13.26 -3.05
C ASN A 426 24.45 -13.22 -3.44
N LEU A 427 24.15 -12.86 -4.69
CA LEU A 427 22.79 -12.81 -5.23
C LEU A 427 22.20 -14.21 -5.41
N GLU A 428 22.97 -15.18 -5.91
CA GLU A 428 22.58 -16.59 -6.02
C GLU A 428 22.28 -17.22 -4.66
N LYS A 429 23.16 -17.01 -3.66
CA LYS A 429 22.94 -17.50 -2.29
C LYS A 429 21.71 -16.88 -1.65
N LEU A 430 21.51 -15.56 -1.82
CA LEU A 430 20.30 -14.89 -1.36
C LEU A 430 19.06 -15.46 -2.06
N ASN A 431 19.05 -15.55 -3.38
CA ASN A 431 17.90 -16.04 -4.14
C ASN A 431 17.58 -17.51 -3.83
N SER A 432 18.59 -18.34 -3.60
CA SER A 432 18.46 -19.73 -3.13
C SER A 432 17.82 -19.81 -1.74
N ALA A 433 18.23 -18.94 -0.80
CA ALA A 433 17.63 -18.82 0.52
C ALA A 433 16.18 -18.27 0.46
N LEU A 434 15.87 -17.36 -0.47
CA LEU A 434 14.51 -16.88 -0.69
C LEU A 434 13.59 -17.97 -1.26
N GLY A 435 14.09 -18.78 -2.20
CA GLY A 435 13.34 -19.89 -2.81
C GLY A 435 12.85 -20.94 -1.81
N LYS A 436 13.56 -21.16 -0.69
CA LYS A 436 13.12 -22.03 0.42
C LYS A 436 11.76 -21.65 1.02
N TYR A 437 11.27 -20.42 0.81
CA TYR A 437 9.98 -19.97 1.32
C TYR A 437 8.78 -20.41 0.49
N GLU A 438 8.98 -20.81 -0.76
CA GLU A 438 7.89 -21.08 -1.71
C GLU A 438 7.07 -22.32 -1.31
N GLY A 439 5.79 -22.34 -1.72
CA GLY A 439 4.85 -23.38 -1.29
C GLY A 439 4.19 -23.07 0.06
N THR A 440 3.79 -24.10 0.80
CA THR A 440 2.95 -23.99 2.02
C THR A 440 3.66 -24.46 3.29
N ASN A 441 4.38 -23.56 3.94
CA ASN A 441 5.20 -23.87 5.12
C ASN A 441 4.57 -23.39 6.44
N LYS A 442 5.10 -23.87 7.57
CA LYS A 442 4.74 -23.38 8.92
C LYS A 442 5.56 -22.13 9.24
N TYR A 443 4.91 -20.99 9.41
CA TYR A 443 5.61 -19.72 9.68
C TYR A 443 5.57 -19.31 11.16
N HIS A 444 5.67 -20.26 12.10
CA HIS A 444 5.59 -19.98 13.55
C HIS A 444 6.81 -19.22 14.07
N ASN A 445 8.04 -19.65 13.75
CA ASN A 445 9.29 -18.94 14.12
C ASN A 445 9.37 -17.52 13.51
N TYR A 446 8.63 -17.30 12.42
CA TYR A 446 8.56 -16.06 11.65
C TYR A 446 7.52 -15.05 12.18
N THR A 447 6.94 -15.29 13.35
CA THR A 447 6.04 -14.34 14.03
C THR A 447 6.16 -14.49 15.54
N SER A 448 5.83 -13.45 16.30
CA SER A 448 5.61 -13.61 17.74
C SER A 448 4.28 -14.35 17.99
N GLY A 449 4.21 -15.11 19.10
CA GLY A 449 2.94 -15.65 19.62
C GLY A 449 2.26 -16.74 18.77
N LYS A 450 3.03 -17.63 18.13
CA LYS A 450 2.51 -18.82 17.43
C LYS A 450 3.25 -20.10 17.83
N ALA A 451 2.49 -21.15 18.13
CA ALA A 451 3.00 -22.50 18.26
C ALA A 451 3.13 -23.17 16.88
N SER A 452 3.98 -24.20 16.79
CA SER A 452 4.28 -24.92 15.55
C SER A 452 3.19 -25.91 15.09
N ASP A 453 2.14 -26.11 15.89
CA ASP A 453 0.93 -26.86 15.56
C ASP A 453 -0.27 -25.95 15.20
N ASP A 454 -0.18 -24.63 15.42
CA ASP A 454 -1.23 -23.68 15.08
C ASP A 454 -1.44 -23.62 13.56
N ALA A 455 -2.56 -24.18 13.09
CA ALA A 455 -2.93 -24.16 11.67
C ALA A 455 -3.04 -22.74 11.09
N SER A 456 -3.21 -21.70 11.92
CA SER A 456 -3.18 -20.29 11.51
C SER A 456 -1.78 -19.69 11.39
N ALA A 457 -0.72 -20.45 11.69
CA ALA A 457 0.67 -20.13 11.36
C ALA A 457 1.08 -20.61 9.95
N LYS A 458 0.33 -21.52 9.31
CA LYS A 458 0.64 -21.97 7.93
C LYS A 458 0.36 -20.86 6.91
N ARG A 459 1.28 -20.61 5.97
CA ARG A 459 1.11 -19.62 4.88
C ARG A 459 1.60 -20.17 3.56
N TYR A 460 1.00 -19.67 2.49
CA TYR A 460 1.40 -19.95 1.11
C TYR A 460 2.10 -18.73 0.50
N ILE A 461 3.36 -18.93 0.10
CA ILE A 461 4.16 -18.03 -0.72
C ILE A 461 4.10 -18.56 -2.16
N GLN A 462 3.77 -17.68 -3.11
CA GLN A 462 3.78 -18.00 -4.52
C GLN A 462 5.19 -17.85 -5.11
N SER A 463 5.92 -16.81 -4.73
CA SER A 463 7.31 -16.61 -5.12
C SER A 463 8.06 -15.70 -4.16
N PHE A 464 9.38 -15.85 -4.05
CA PHE A 464 10.26 -14.87 -3.40
C PHE A 464 11.60 -14.77 -4.14
N THR A 465 11.85 -13.65 -4.81
CA THR A 465 13.01 -13.49 -5.71
C THR A 465 13.79 -12.20 -5.45
N VAL A 466 15.09 -12.22 -5.75
CA VAL A 466 15.90 -11.02 -5.99
C VAL A 466 15.41 -10.30 -7.25
N GLN A 467 15.61 -8.98 -7.34
CA GLN A 467 15.34 -8.15 -8.51
C GLN A 467 16.60 -7.34 -8.87
N GLU A 468 16.59 -6.66 -10.01
CA GLU A 468 17.68 -5.81 -10.48
C GLU A 468 18.10 -4.76 -9.43
N SER A 469 19.41 -4.67 -9.17
CA SER A 469 20.01 -3.69 -8.26
C SER A 469 19.81 -2.25 -8.74
N VAL A 470 19.68 -1.31 -7.80
CA VAL A 470 19.69 0.13 -8.08
C VAL A 470 20.72 0.84 -7.21
N VAL A 471 21.44 1.83 -7.75
CA VAL A 471 22.43 2.61 -6.99
C VAL A 471 21.83 3.96 -6.62
N ASP A 472 21.97 4.37 -5.36
CA ASP A 472 21.46 5.65 -4.88
C ASP A 472 22.43 6.82 -5.11
N LYS A 473 21.96 8.04 -4.80
CA LYS A 473 22.73 9.29 -4.93
C LYS A 473 23.94 9.41 -3.98
N HIS A 474 24.14 8.45 -3.09
CA HIS A 474 25.29 8.33 -2.18
C HIS A 474 26.23 7.20 -2.60
N GLY A 475 25.95 6.53 -3.72
CA GLY A 475 26.76 5.45 -4.26
C GLY A 475 26.51 4.09 -3.60
N VAL A 476 25.51 3.96 -2.71
CA VAL A 476 25.14 2.68 -2.12
C VAL A 476 24.34 1.88 -3.15
N GLU A 477 24.72 0.63 -3.38
CA GLU A 477 23.89 -0.31 -4.13
C GLU A 477 22.77 -0.85 -3.22
N TRP A 478 21.56 -0.91 -3.76
CA TRP A 478 20.38 -1.47 -3.14
C TRP A 478 19.84 -2.63 -3.95
N ILE A 479 19.58 -3.75 -3.28
CA ILE A 479 19.05 -4.99 -3.84
C ILE A 479 17.56 -5.09 -3.46
N PRO A 480 16.63 -4.90 -4.40
CA PRO A 480 15.22 -5.06 -4.13
C PRO A 480 14.86 -6.56 -4.14
N THR A 481 14.15 -7.03 -3.12
CA THR A 481 13.63 -8.40 -3.05
C THR A 481 12.10 -8.39 -3.08
N LEU A 482 11.49 -9.28 -3.85
CA LEU A 482 10.07 -9.25 -4.20
C LEU A 482 9.38 -10.54 -3.76
N VAL A 483 8.42 -10.43 -2.85
CA VAL A 483 7.67 -11.58 -2.30
C VAL A 483 6.20 -11.50 -2.65
N VAL A 484 5.65 -12.59 -3.18
CA VAL A 484 4.24 -12.73 -3.55
C VAL A 484 3.61 -13.82 -2.67
N GLY A 485 2.54 -13.50 -1.94
CA GLY A 485 1.86 -14.46 -1.06
C GLY A 485 0.36 -14.23 -0.94
N GLN A 486 -0.39 -15.24 -0.49
CA GLN A 486 -1.83 -15.09 -0.23
C GLN A 486 -2.10 -14.12 0.94
N SER A 487 -1.32 -14.28 2.02
CA SER A 487 -1.34 -13.43 3.21
C SER A 487 -0.05 -13.64 4.00
N PHE A 488 0.23 -12.73 4.93
CA PHE A 488 1.41 -12.78 5.80
C PHE A 488 0.98 -12.68 7.29
N LEU A 489 1.85 -13.14 8.19
CA LEU A 489 1.76 -12.93 9.64
C LEU A 489 2.45 -11.61 10.03
N LEU A 490 2.29 -11.21 11.30
CA LEU A 490 3.02 -10.06 11.85
C LEU A 490 4.54 -10.30 11.74
N HIS A 491 5.28 -9.30 11.27
CA HIS A 491 6.74 -9.34 11.05
C HIS A 491 7.27 -10.41 10.06
N GLN A 492 6.41 -11.25 9.46
CA GLN A 492 6.84 -12.45 8.72
C GLN A 492 7.91 -12.18 7.66
N ILE A 493 7.68 -11.21 6.77
CA ILE A 493 8.60 -10.89 5.67
C ILE A 493 9.96 -10.41 6.21
N ARG A 494 9.97 -9.63 7.30
CA ARG A 494 11.18 -9.09 7.92
C ARG A 494 11.99 -10.17 8.65
N LYS A 495 11.34 -11.19 9.22
CA LYS A 495 12.03 -12.39 9.76
C LYS A 495 12.51 -13.32 8.64
N MET A 496 11.73 -13.50 7.58
CA MET A 496 12.12 -14.29 6.40
C MET A 496 13.40 -13.73 5.76
N LEU A 497 13.45 -12.40 5.57
CA LEU A 497 14.63 -11.73 5.03
C LEU A 497 15.81 -11.72 5.99
N SER A 498 15.57 -11.61 7.30
CA SER A 498 16.66 -11.69 8.29
C SER A 498 17.42 -13.01 8.17
N MET A 499 16.73 -14.15 8.16
CA MET A 499 17.41 -15.43 8.01
C MET A 499 17.92 -15.71 6.59
N ALA A 500 17.30 -15.14 5.54
CA ALA A 500 17.80 -15.29 4.18
C ALA A 500 19.10 -14.50 3.94
N MET A 501 19.20 -13.27 4.44
CA MET A 501 20.45 -12.49 4.44
C MET A 501 21.54 -13.20 5.26
N ASP A 502 21.18 -13.73 6.43
CA ASP A 502 22.12 -14.46 7.29
C ASP A 502 22.59 -15.78 6.66
N THR A 503 21.73 -16.50 5.94
CA THR A 503 22.14 -17.67 5.15
C THR A 503 23.05 -17.26 3.98
N ALA A 504 22.72 -16.16 3.28
CA ALA A 504 23.52 -15.68 2.16
C ALA A 504 24.95 -15.26 2.55
N ARG A 505 25.09 -14.57 3.69
CA ARG A 505 26.40 -14.11 4.24
C ARG A 505 27.15 -15.17 5.06
N GLY A 506 26.74 -16.43 5.01
CA GLY A 506 27.39 -17.56 5.70
C GLY A 506 27.24 -17.57 7.23
N ALA A 507 26.22 -16.89 7.77
CA ALA A 507 25.89 -16.86 9.20
C ALA A 507 24.82 -17.90 9.61
N SER A 508 24.18 -18.55 8.62
CA SER A 508 23.20 -19.64 8.80
C SER A 508 23.28 -20.61 7.61
N SER A 509 22.54 -21.73 7.66
CA SER A 509 22.51 -22.75 6.60
C SER A 509 21.11 -22.99 6.04
N LEU A 510 21.03 -23.51 4.81
CA LEU A 510 19.76 -23.91 4.19
C LEU A 510 19.03 -25.02 4.98
N GLU A 511 19.78 -25.86 5.71
CA GLU A 511 19.23 -26.91 6.59
C GLU A 511 18.56 -26.31 7.83
N ILE A 512 19.10 -25.22 8.37
CA ILE A 512 18.48 -24.44 9.45
C ILE A 512 17.21 -23.76 8.92
N MET A 513 17.20 -23.29 7.67
CA MET A 513 15.98 -22.78 7.04
C MET A 513 14.90 -23.87 6.92
N ASP A 514 15.23 -25.08 6.47
CA ASP A 514 14.29 -26.21 6.46
C ASP A 514 13.81 -26.56 7.87
N THR A 515 14.74 -26.63 8.84
CA THR A 515 14.45 -26.91 10.26
C THR A 515 13.51 -25.87 10.87
N SER A 516 13.56 -24.61 10.43
CA SER A 516 12.67 -23.54 10.91
C SER A 516 11.17 -23.81 10.64
N PHE A 517 10.85 -24.66 9.66
CA PHE A 517 9.48 -25.06 9.31
C PHE A 517 9.03 -26.36 10.00
N SER A 518 9.85 -26.94 10.88
CA SER A 518 9.56 -28.17 11.64
C SER A 518 8.60 -27.90 12.82
N ASP A 519 8.70 -28.65 13.92
CA ASP A 519 8.09 -28.32 15.21
C ASP A 519 9.01 -27.55 16.17
N LYS A 520 10.33 -27.52 15.90
CA LYS A 520 11.35 -26.78 16.67
C LYS A 520 11.10 -25.27 16.71
N TYR A 521 11.58 -24.66 17.80
CA TYR A 521 11.73 -23.21 17.91
C TYR A 521 13.12 -22.78 17.43
N ILE A 522 13.19 -21.67 16.70
CA ILE A 522 14.43 -20.98 16.34
C ILE A 522 14.19 -19.49 16.60
N ASN A 523 15.07 -18.82 17.37
CA ASN A 523 15.00 -17.37 17.43
C ASN A 523 15.47 -16.81 16.08
N ILE A 524 14.67 -15.91 15.50
CA ILE A 524 14.96 -15.26 14.23
C ILE A 524 14.75 -13.77 14.45
N ASN A 525 15.81 -12.99 14.34
CA ASN A 525 15.73 -11.53 14.44
C ASN A 525 14.87 -10.93 13.32
N THR A 526 14.49 -9.66 13.50
CA THR A 526 13.57 -8.99 12.58
C THR A 526 14.29 -7.87 11.85
N ALA A 527 14.51 -8.01 10.54
CA ALA A 527 15.17 -7.01 9.70
C ALA A 527 14.50 -5.62 9.82
N PRO A 528 15.17 -4.50 9.45
CA PRO A 528 14.62 -3.14 9.56
C PRO A 528 13.22 -2.97 8.96
N ALA A 529 12.48 -1.97 9.46
CA ALA A 529 11.10 -1.71 9.03
C ALA A 529 11.03 -0.85 7.77
N ASN A 530 11.93 0.13 7.64
CA ASN A 530 12.02 1.07 6.52
C ASN A 530 12.19 0.37 5.16
N GLY A 531 12.96 -0.73 5.10
CA GLY A 531 13.13 -1.50 3.86
C GLY A 531 11.82 -2.03 3.25
N LEU A 532 10.76 -2.26 4.04
CA LEU A 532 9.54 -2.95 3.61
C LEU A 532 8.44 -2.01 3.10
N PHE A 533 7.88 -2.28 1.92
CA PHE A 533 6.65 -1.64 1.45
C PHE A 533 5.66 -2.58 0.73
N LEU A 534 4.37 -2.24 0.84
CA LEU A 534 3.29 -2.92 0.12
C LEU A 534 3.28 -2.46 -1.35
N ASP A 535 3.76 -3.32 -2.24
CA ASP A 535 3.97 -3.03 -3.66
C ASP A 535 2.69 -3.21 -4.51
N MET A 536 1.96 -4.34 -4.40
CA MET A 536 0.76 -4.61 -5.23
C MET A 536 -0.31 -5.48 -4.54
N SER A 537 -1.59 -5.11 -4.69
CA SER A 537 -2.77 -5.86 -4.20
C SER A 537 -3.54 -6.50 -5.36
N TYR A 538 -3.65 -7.84 -5.40
CA TYR A 538 -4.19 -8.56 -6.56
C TYR A 538 -5.65 -8.97 -6.40
N TYR A 539 -6.43 -8.80 -7.47
CA TYR A 539 -7.88 -9.05 -7.50
C TYR A 539 -8.35 -10.01 -8.61
N GLY A 540 -7.45 -10.75 -9.26
CA GLY A 540 -7.79 -11.61 -10.41
C GLY A 540 -8.98 -12.55 -10.21
N HIS A 541 -9.15 -13.17 -9.03
CA HIS A 541 -10.33 -14.02 -8.75
C HIS A 541 -11.65 -13.22 -8.71
N PHE A 542 -11.61 -11.97 -8.25
CA PHE A 542 -12.76 -11.06 -8.31
C PHE A 542 -13.01 -10.60 -9.75
N ASN A 543 -11.96 -10.16 -10.47
CA ASN A 543 -12.06 -9.71 -11.86
C ASN A 543 -12.70 -10.79 -12.75
N ASN A 544 -12.22 -12.04 -12.64
CA ASN A 544 -12.72 -13.19 -13.41
C ASN A 544 -14.15 -13.62 -13.02
N LYS A 545 -14.61 -13.31 -11.80
CA LYS A 545 -15.96 -13.64 -11.33
C LYS A 545 -16.99 -12.55 -11.65
N ALA A 546 -16.55 -11.30 -11.76
CA ALA A 546 -17.43 -10.15 -11.90
C ALA A 546 -17.74 -9.77 -13.36
N ASN A 547 -17.16 -10.47 -14.35
CA ASN A 547 -17.34 -10.25 -15.79
C ASN A 547 -17.22 -8.77 -16.21
N LEU A 548 -16.23 -8.08 -15.63
CA LEU A 548 -16.03 -6.64 -15.81
C LEU A 548 -15.34 -6.36 -17.16
N SER A 549 -15.72 -5.25 -17.79
CA SER A 549 -14.95 -4.67 -18.91
C SER A 549 -13.51 -4.39 -18.47
N THR A 550 -12.58 -4.32 -19.42
CA THR A 550 -11.15 -4.16 -19.11
C THR A 550 -10.87 -2.94 -18.23
N GLU A 551 -11.49 -1.79 -18.53
CA GLU A 551 -11.41 -0.55 -17.74
C GLU A 551 -11.98 -0.66 -16.31
N SER A 552 -12.83 -1.67 -16.05
CA SER A 552 -13.44 -1.92 -14.73
C SER A 552 -12.75 -3.05 -13.95
N LYS A 553 -11.74 -3.72 -14.52
CA LYS A 553 -10.95 -4.73 -13.80
C LYS A 553 -10.04 -4.05 -12.79
N LEU A 554 -9.94 -4.63 -11.59
CA LEU A 554 -8.96 -4.20 -10.59
C LEU A 554 -7.61 -4.83 -10.93
N ASP A 555 -6.94 -4.28 -11.94
CA ASP A 555 -5.60 -4.63 -12.39
C ASP A 555 -4.85 -3.34 -12.72
N TRP A 556 -3.68 -3.18 -12.10
CA TRP A 556 -2.79 -2.03 -12.26
C TRP A 556 -1.35 -2.47 -12.54
N HIS A 557 -1.16 -3.75 -12.91
CA HIS A 557 0.15 -4.38 -13.07
C HIS A 557 0.35 -5.06 -14.43
N SER A 558 -0.71 -5.33 -15.19
CA SER A 558 -0.60 -6.03 -16.49
C SER A 558 -0.47 -5.11 -17.71
N ASP A 559 -0.80 -3.82 -17.56
CA ASP A 559 -0.71 -2.80 -18.60
C ASP A 559 0.20 -1.67 -18.11
N GLU A 560 1.46 -1.69 -18.54
CA GLU A 560 2.47 -0.69 -18.18
C GLU A 560 2.19 0.69 -18.81
N GLU A 561 1.47 0.71 -19.93
CA GLU A 561 1.13 1.94 -20.64
C GLU A 561 -0.02 2.70 -19.98
N SER A 562 -0.86 2.01 -19.21
CA SER A 562 -1.99 2.60 -18.50
C SER A 562 -1.59 3.78 -17.59
N PRO A 563 -2.37 4.88 -17.59
CA PRO A 563 -2.08 6.04 -16.73
C PRO A 563 -2.08 5.70 -15.23
N ALA A 564 -2.78 4.65 -14.80
CA ALA A 564 -2.79 4.19 -13.42
C ALA A 564 -1.50 3.46 -13.05
N HIS A 565 -0.97 2.59 -13.93
CA HIS A 565 0.32 1.95 -13.73
C HIS A 565 1.45 2.97 -13.69
N LYS A 566 1.49 3.92 -14.64
CA LYS A 566 2.51 4.99 -14.67
C LYS A 566 2.51 5.84 -13.40
N ARG A 567 1.34 6.13 -12.81
CA ARG A 567 1.24 6.80 -11.49
C ARG A 567 1.70 5.91 -10.33
N TRP A 568 1.38 4.61 -10.34
CA TRP A 568 1.85 3.64 -9.34
C TRP A 568 3.38 3.49 -9.36
N LYS A 569 3.95 3.24 -10.55
CA LYS A 569 5.39 3.07 -10.79
C LYS A 569 6.15 4.35 -10.44
N GLY A 570 5.67 5.50 -10.93
CA GLY A 570 6.24 6.80 -10.62
C GLY A 570 6.25 7.13 -9.11
N PHE A 571 5.19 6.79 -8.35
CA PHE A 571 5.17 6.97 -6.90
C PHE A 571 6.09 5.97 -6.17
N LYS A 572 6.12 4.71 -6.61
CA LYS A 572 7.02 3.68 -6.08
C LYS A 572 8.48 4.11 -6.16
N GLU A 573 8.94 4.48 -7.34
CA GLU A 573 10.35 4.77 -7.61
C GLU A 573 10.74 6.15 -7.03
N ASN A 574 9.99 7.20 -7.38
CA ASN A 574 10.38 8.58 -7.06
C ASN A 574 9.90 9.09 -5.69
N GLN A 575 9.09 8.32 -4.95
CA GLN A 575 8.67 8.69 -3.58
C GLN A 575 8.97 7.60 -2.54
N VAL A 576 8.64 6.33 -2.80
CA VAL A 576 8.83 5.27 -1.78
C VAL A 576 10.28 4.80 -1.73
N MET A 577 10.84 4.33 -2.84
CA MET A 577 12.21 3.81 -2.89
C MET A 577 13.25 4.90 -2.53
N SER A 578 13.14 6.10 -3.12
CA SER A 578 14.00 7.23 -2.77
C SER A 578 13.89 7.64 -1.29
N HIS A 579 12.70 7.58 -0.67
CA HIS A 579 12.56 7.85 0.77
C HIS A 579 13.28 6.80 1.62
N ILE A 580 13.22 5.52 1.26
CA ILE A 580 13.87 4.44 2.02
C ILE A 580 15.40 4.58 2.02
N MET A 581 15.97 4.98 0.87
CA MET A 581 17.39 5.30 0.73
C MET A 581 17.79 6.48 1.62
N ASP A 582 17.05 7.59 1.53
CA ASP A 582 17.27 8.80 2.34
C ASP A 582 17.11 8.52 3.86
N GLU A 583 16.18 7.64 4.24
CA GLU A 583 15.95 7.26 5.64
C GLU A 583 17.11 6.42 6.20
N GLU A 584 17.74 5.56 5.41
CA GLU A 584 18.96 4.83 5.83
C GLU A 584 20.19 5.76 5.91
N GLN A 585 20.35 6.65 4.92
CA GLN A 585 21.41 7.67 4.94
C GLN A 585 21.29 8.62 6.14
N ALA A 586 20.07 8.86 6.63
CA ALA A 586 19.85 9.59 7.88
C ALA A 586 20.07 8.72 9.12
N GLN A 587 19.42 7.54 9.22
CA GLN A 587 19.27 6.80 10.49
C GLN A 587 20.28 5.66 10.71
N GLY A 588 20.69 4.94 9.65
CA GLY A 588 21.64 3.83 9.78
C GLY A 588 20.99 2.56 10.34
N ASN A 589 19.76 2.28 9.94
CA ASN A 589 18.94 1.18 10.44
C ASN A 589 19.52 -0.18 10.01
N PHE A 590 20.08 -0.30 8.80
CA PHE A 590 20.75 -1.52 8.34
C PHE A 590 22.12 -1.71 9.02
N LEU A 591 22.88 -0.65 9.25
CA LEU A 591 24.13 -0.74 10.03
C LEU A 591 23.88 -1.17 11.48
N THR A 592 22.86 -0.59 12.12
CA THR A 592 22.45 -0.95 13.49
C THR A 592 21.90 -2.38 13.56
N TYR A 593 21.16 -2.80 12.53
CA TYR A 593 20.73 -4.19 12.37
C TYR A 593 21.93 -5.15 12.24
N LEU A 594 22.92 -4.87 11.39
CA LEU A 594 24.09 -5.73 11.22
C LEU A 594 24.92 -5.87 12.51
N PHE A 595 25.03 -4.80 13.30
CA PHE A 595 25.63 -4.86 14.64
C PHE A 595 24.86 -5.84 15.55
N SER A 596 23.52 -5.70 15.61
CA SER A 596 22.67 -6.60 16.41
C SER A 596 22.68 -8.06 15.91
N GLN A 597 22.85 -8.26 14.59
CA GLN A 597 22.94 -9.59 13.99
C GLN A 597 24.25 -10.29 14.30
N ASP A 598 25.39 -9.60 14.30
CA ASP A 598 26.64 -10.24 14.69
C ASP A 598 26.66 -10.64 16.17
N HIS A 599 26.00 -9.87 17.05
CA HIS A 599 25.75 -10.28 18.44
C HIS A 599 24.85 -11.52 18.53
N HIS A 600 23.69 -11.51 17.86
CA HIS A 600 22.75 -12.65 17.84
C HIS A 600 23.42 -13.94 17.33
N VAL A 601 24.17 -13.88 16.23
CA VAL A 601 24.89 -15.03 15.68
C VAL A 601 26.14 -15.39 16.51
N ARG A 602 26.72 -14.48 17.31
CA ARG A 602 27.81 -14.83 18.25
C ARG A 602 27.27 -15.61 19.46
N TYR A 603 26.20 -15.15 20.10
CA TYR A 603 25.81 -15.61 21.43
C TYR A 603 24.54 -16.48 21.45
N GLU A 604 23.52 -16.15 20.66
CA GLU A 604 22.27 -16.92 20.64
C GLU A 604 22.33 -18.07 19.64
N ASN A 605 22.95 -17.82 18.48
CA ASN A 605 23.01 -18.72 17.32
C ASN A 605 21.62 -19.12 16.76
N TYR A 606 21.58 -19.69 15.56
CA TYR A 606 20.35 -20.22 14.97
C TYR A 606 19.99 -21.62 15.52
N VAL A 607 20.01 -21.78 16.85
CA VAL A 607 19.81 -23.08 17.53
C VAL A 607 18.36 -23.55 17.40
N ALA A 608 18.17 -24.80 16.98
CA ALA A 608 16.87 -25.46 16.88
C ALA A 608 16.47 -26.12 18.20
N LEU A 609 15.70 -25.39 19.01
CA LEU A 609 15.33 -25.77 20.38
C LEU A 609 14.00 -26.56 20.43
N ASP A 610 13.93 -27.53 21.35
CA ASP A 610 12.73 -28.31 21.61
C ASP A 610 11.72 -27.54 22.47
N VAL A 611 10.48 -27.44 21.96
CA VAL A 611 9.39 -26.75 22.66
C VAL A 611 8.80 -27.66 23.73
N LYS A 612 9.34 -27.59 24.95
CA LYS A 612 8.75 -28.22 26.15
C LYS A 612 7.26 -27.83 26.26
N LYS A 613 6.37 -28.82 26.30
CA LYS A 613 4.92 -28.60 26.49
C LYS A 613 4.60 -28.26 27.93
N GLY A 614 4.82 -26.99 28.31
CA GLY A 614 4.34 -26.44 29.57
C GLY A 614 2.82 -26.58 29.71
N LYS A 615 2.34 -26.86 30.92
CA LYS A 615 0.92 -26.74 31.24
C LYS A 615 0.55 -25.25 31.21
N GLU A 616 -0.43 -24.92 30.38
CA GLU A 616 -1.06 -23.59 30.23
C GLU A 616 -0.14 -22.43 29.80
N GLY A 617 -0.34 -21.99 28.55
CA GLY A 617 -0.40 -20.54 28.27
C GLY A 617 0.75 -19.90 27.50
N ASN A 618 1.99 -20.41 27.56
CA ASN A 618 3.09 -19.89 26.73
C ASN A 618 4.22 -20.92 26.54
N PRO A 619 4.87 -20.99 25.36
CA PRO A 619 6.09 -21.76 25.19
C PRO A 619 7.27 -21.02 25.83
N SER A 620 7.61 -21.38 27.07
CA SER A 620 8.85 -20.94 27.71
C SER A 620 10.04 -21.65 27.09
N VAL A 621 10.89 -20.90 26.38
CA VAL A 621 12.21 -21.35 25.95
C VAL A 621 13.17 -21.06 27.09
N GLU A 622 13.77 -22.09 27.67
CA GLU A 622 14.91 -21.91 28.57
C GLU A 622 16.08 -21.38 27.72
N PRO A 623 16.75 -20.28 28.12
CA PRO A 623 17.97 -19.85 27.45
C PRO A 623 19.06 -20.92 27.62
N PRO A 624 20.02 -21.02 26.69
CA PRO A 624 21.18 -21.89 26.88
C PRO A 624 21.89 -21.52 28.18
N SER A 625 22.30 -22.54 28.95
CA SER A 625 23.12 -22.35 30.14
C SER A 625 24.47 -21.78 29.73
N ILE A 626 24.71 -20.52 30.08
CA ILE A 626 26.03 -19.89 29.95
C ILE A 626 26.92 -20.48 31.05
N GLU A 627 27.66 -21.53 30.71
CA GLU A 627 28.88 -21.89 31.44
C GLU A 627 29.96 -20.84 31.10
N ASN A 628 30.70 -20.39 32.12
CA ASN A 628 31.56 -19.19 32.06
C ASN A 628 32.90 -19.43 31.35
#